data_AF-A0A7J6TWT7-F1
#
_entry.id   AF-A0A7J6TWT7-F1
#
_cell.length_a   1.000
_cell.length_b   1.000
_cell.length_c   1.000
_cell.angle_alpha   90.00
_cell.angle_beta   90.00
_cell.angle_gamma   90.00
#
_symmetry.space_group_name_H-M   'P 1'
#
loop_
_entity.id
_entity.type
_entity.pdbx_description
1 polymer ?
#
loop_
_entity_poly.entity_id
_entity_poly.type
_entity_poly.pdbx_seq_one_letter_code
_entity_poly.pdbx_strand_id
1 'polypeptide(L)'
;REVELANASGDWKRNPRGPDDFERLVLMSCSASSSTSDMPSASEVWIQYMGYWMQMAEVQRARECAERGIKQRLGFRDEQDRLNLWIAYLNLEAHICVEGGRKKEALKRVEDLFKRAASYNDAKKVHMAMCDVWSRAGADDLALEAYKRTAEKFGHSKKVWMKYLEFLYSTGKLSEARQNCLPRALRLTDRRKHSLIATRAAKLEYKYGTVERGKTIFESLLASQPKRLDIWSVYLDEHINANKEDSDAVRSVFDRAVTLKLKPAKMKFFFKRWVNFEQSYGDAEHLDLVKEKARE
;
A
#
# COMPACT_ATOMS: atom_id res chain seq x y z
N ARG A 1 36.00 4.23 -27.75
CA ARG A 1 36.79 3.25 -26.96
C ARG A 1 36.10 2.79 -25.67
N GLU A 2 35.82 3.62 -24.66
CA GLU A 2 35.10 3.15 -23.45
C GLU A 2 33.65 2.74 -23.71
N VAL A 3 32.92 3.50 -24.54
CA VAL A 3 31.54 3.17 -24.98
C VAL A 3 31.50 1.88 -25.80
N GLU A 4 32.53 1.61 -26.61
CA GLU A 4 32.63 0.37 -27.42
C GLU A 4 32.96 -0.86 -26.56
N LEU A 5 33.78 -0.69 -25.53
CA LEU A 5 34.09 -1.73 -24.55
C LEU A 5 32.88 -2.04 -23.64
N ALA A 6 32.11 -1.02 -23.23
CA ALA A 6 30.86 -1.20 -22.50
C ALA A 6 29.76 -1.86 -23.34
N ASN A 7 29.70 -1.55 -24.64
CA ASN A 7 28.81 -2.22 -25.59
C ASN A 7 29.13 -3.71 -25.74
N ALA A 8 30.42 -4.07 -25.72
CA ALA A 8 30.89 -5.45 -25.81
C ALA A 8 30.70 -6.24 -24.49
N SER A 9 30.68 -5.58 -23.33
CA SER A 9 30.55 -6.23 -22.01
C SER A 9 29.10 -6.52 -21.60
N GLY A 10 28.10 -5.90 -22.25
CA GLY A 10 26.70 -6.02 -21.87
C GLY A 10 26.31 -5.24 -20.61
N ASP A 11 27.21 -4.42 -20.07
CA ASP A 11 27.00 -3.61 -18.86
C ASP A 11 25.86 -2.59 -19.02
N TRP A 12 25.66 -2.09 -20.25
CA TRP A 12 24.56 -1.19 -20.63
C TRP A 12 23.17 -1.78 -20.38
N LYS A 13 23.02 -3.11 -20.30
CA LYS A 13 21.74 -3.75 -19.96
C LYS A 13 21.35 -3.56 -18.50
N ARG A 14 22.34 -3.45 -17.61
CA ARG A 14 22.15 -3.28 -16.17
C ARG A 14 22.30 -1.83 -15.74
N ASN A 15 23.07 -1.03 -16.48
CA ASN A 15 23.32 0.37 -16.18
C ASN A 15 23.39 1.20 -17.48
N PRO A 16 22.23 1.52 -18.10
CA PRO A 16 22.17 2.35 -19.30
C PRO A 16 22.69 3.77 -19.01
N ARG A 17 23.63 4.28 -19.81
CA ARG A 17 24.31 5.57 -19.57
C ARG A 17 23.89 6.69 -20.51
N GLY A 18 23.14 6.37 -21.56
CA GLY A 18 22.69 7.37 -22.52
C GLY A 18 21.48 6.92 -23.35
N PRO A 19 20.96 7.82 -24.21
CA PRO A 19 19.76 7.58 -25.00
C PRO A 19 19.86 6.31 -25.86
N ASP A 20 21.02 6.08 -26.49
CA ASP A 20 21.23 4.92 -27.37
C ASP A 20 21.10 3.58 -26.63
N ASP A 21 21.55 3.51 -25.36
CA ASP A 21 21.40 2.32 -24.53
C ASP A 21 19.93 2.04 -24.22
N PHE A 22 19.17 3.10 -23.90
CA PHE A 22 17.74 3.02 -23.65
C PHE A 22 16.95 2.65 -24.91
N GLU A 23 17.28 3.19 -26.08
CA GLU A 23 16.63 2.80 -27.35
C GLU A 23 16.84 1.30 -27.63
N ARG A 24 18.05 0.77 -27.39
CA ARG A 24 18.33 -0.66 -27.52
C ARG A 24 17.51 -1.49 -26.54
N LEU A 25 17.43 -1.08 -25.28
CA LEU A 25 16.63 -1.76 -24.25
C LEU A 25 15.14 -1.77 -24.59
N VAL A 26 14.61 -0.64 -25.09
CA VAL A 26 13.21 -0.54 -25.53
C VAL A 26 12.93 -1.55 -26.64
N LEU A 27 13.79 -1.60 -27.67
CA LEU A 27 13.63 -2.55 -28.78
C LEU A 27 13.66 -4.01 -28.29
N MET A 28 14.59 -4.33 -27.39
CA MET A 28 14.68 -5.67 -26.81
C MET A 28 13.43 -6.03 -26.00
N SER A 29 12.97 -5.12 -25.14
CA SER A 29 11.79 -5.35 -24.28
C SER A 29 10.47 -5.48 -25.06
N CYS A 30 10.39 -4.88 -26.26
CA CYS A 30 9.23 -5.01 -27.15
C CYS A 30 9.24 -6.33 -27.95
N SER A 31 10.42 -6.91 -28.21
CA SER A 31 10.59 -8.12 -29.02
C SER A 31 10.55 -9.43 -28.23
N ALA A 32 10.81 -9.38 -26.92
CA ALA A 32 10.85 -10.56 -26.07
C ALA A 32 9.43 -11.08 -25.77
N SER A 33 8.99 -12.10 -26.52
CA SER A 33 7.83 -12.89 -26.16
C SER A 33 8.16 -13.79 -24.96
N SER A 34 8.02 -13.26 -23.76
CA SER A 34 8.01 -13.96 -22.46
C SER A 34 9.29 -14.75 -22.06
N SER A 35 9.61 -14.64 -20.76
CA SER A 35 10.35 -15.63 -19.95
C SER A 35 11.87 -15.76 -20.11
N THR A 36 12.61 -14.65 -20.04
CA THR A 36 13.92 -14.69 -19.35
C THR A 36 13.79 -13.82 -18.10
N SER A 37 14.09 -14.37 -16.93
CA SER A 37 13.94 -13.72 -15.61
C SER A 37 14.80 -12.46 -15.44
N ASP A 38 15.75 -12.24 -16.35
CA ASP A 38 16.81 -11.26 -16.21
C ASP A 38 16.57 -9.97 -17.01
N MET A 39 15.46 -9.89 -17.76
CA MET A 39 15.12 -8.70 -18.56
C MET A 39 14.04 -7.85 -17.88
N PRO A 40 14.28 -6.53 -17.72
CA PRO A 40 13.29 -5.61 -17.16
C PRO A 40 12.03 -5.57 -18.03
N SER A 41 10.87 -5.30 -17.43
CA SER A 41 9.64 -5.14 -18.20
C SER A 41 9.75 -3.92 -19.12
N ALA A 42 8.95 -3.90 -20.19
CA ALA A 42 8.95 -2.74 -21.09
C ALA A 42 8.58 -1.46 -20.30
N SER A 43 7.63 -1.53 -19.37
CA SER A 43 7.29 -0.38 -18.54
C SER A 43 8.45 0.10 -17.66
N GLU A 44 9.24 -0.82 -17.11
CA GLU A 44 10.41 -0.50 -16.30
C GLU A 44 11.48 0.26 -17.09
N VAL A 45 11.81 -0.21 -18.31
CA VAL A 45 12.80 0.45 -19.19
C VAL A 45 12.39 1.89 -19.50
N TRP A 46 11.14 2.10 -19.89
CA TRP A 46 10.61 3.44 -20.18
C TRP A 46 10.61 4.35 -18.94
N ILE A 47 10.35 3.80 -17.75
CA ILE A 47 10.40 4.56 -16.49
C ILE A 47 11.81 5.00 -16.17
N GLN A 48 12.79 4.10 -16.31
CA GLN A 48 14.20 4.46 -16.14
C GLN A 48 14.63 5.51 -17.16
N TYR A 49 14.16 5.41 -18.40
CA TYR A 49 14.49 6.38 -19.45
C TYR A 49 13.90 7.77 -19.18
N MET A 50 12.66 7.85 -18.68
CA MET A 50 12.11 9.13 -18.18
C MET A 50 12.95 9.69 -17.03
N GLY A 51 13.39 8.81 -16.11
CA GLY A 51 14.26 9.17 -14.98
C GLY A 51 15.61 9.74 -15.42
N TYR A 52 16.23 9.17 -16.45
CA TYR A 52 17.45 9.69 -17.06
C TYR A 52 17.27 11.12 -17.56
N TRP A 53 16.20 11.42 -18.31
CA TRP A 53 15.94 12.79 -18.77
C TRP A 53 15.67 13.76 -17.62
N MET A 54 15.04 13.29 -16.55
CA MET A 54 14.84 14.09 -15.33
C MET A 54 16.15 14.43 -14.61
N GLN A 55 17.08 13.48 -14.52
CA GLN A 55 18.41 13.73 -13.94
C GLN A 55 19.20 14.75 -14.76
N MET A 56 18.99 14.80 -16.07
CA MET A 56 19.59 15.78 -16.98
C MET A 56 18.86 17.13 -16.99
N ALA A 57 17.82 17.32 -16.15
CA ALA A 57 16.93 18.50 -16.13
C ALA A 57 16.19 18.76 -17.46
N GLU A 58 16.10 17.76 -18.35
CA GLU A 58 15.46 17.83 -19.66
C GLU A 58 13.98 17.40 -19.56
N VAL A 59 13.19 18.19 -18.85
CA VAL A 59 11.78 17.89 -18.54
C VAL A 59 10.95 17.61 -19.80
N GLN A 60 11.17 18.38 -20.86
CA GLN A 60 10.41 18.22 -22.10
C GLN A 60 10.70 16.87 -22.78
N ARG A 61 11.96 16.42 -22.77
CA ARG A 61 12.34 15.09 -23.28
C ARG A 61 11.78 13.97 -22.42
N ALA A 62 11.70 14.16 -21.10
CA ALA A 62 11.06 13.19 -20.21
C ALA A 62 9.57 13.00 -20.56
N ARG A 63 8.83 14.09 -20.87
CA ARG A 63 7.44 14.02 -21.33
C ARG A 63 7.29 13.32 -22.67
N GLU A 64 8.13 13.67 -23.64
CA GLU A 64 8.13 13.05 -24.96
C GLU A 64 8.43 11.55 -24.88
N CYS A 65 9.37 11.18 -24.00
CA CYS A 65 9.67 9.79 -23.67
C CYS A 65 8.43 9.06 -23.09
N ALA A 66 7.72 9.69 -22.15
CA ALA A 66 6.49 9.15 -21.57
C ALA A 66 5.39 8.92 -22.61
N GLU A 67 5.11 9.94 -23.44
CA GLU A 67 4.09 9.87 -24.51
C GLU A 67 4.45 8.80 -25.55
N ARG A 68 5.73 8.69 -25.92
CA ARG A 68 6.21 7.65 -26.83
C ARG A 68 6.02 6.26 -26.24
N GLY A 69 6.39 6.07 -24.97
CA GLY A 69 6.20 4.80 -24.26
C GLY A 69 4.73 4.41 -24.17
N ILE A 70 3.85 5.34 -23.81
CA ILE A 70 2.40 5.10 -23.77
C ILE A 70 1.89 4.74 -25.17
N LYS A 71 2.23 5.51 -26.21
CA LYS A 71 1.79 5.23 -27.60
C LYS A 71 2.20 3.84 -28.07
N GLN A 72 3.42 3.42 -27.76
CA GLN A 72 3.87 2.07 -28.09
C GLN A 72 3.11 1.00 -27.30
N ARG A 73 2.84 1.21 -26.01
CA ARG A 73 2.16 0.21 -25.16
C ARG A 73 0.63 0.18 -25.29
N LEU A 74 0.00 1.20 -25.88
CA LEU A 74 -1.46 1.23 -26.08
C LEU A 74 -1.98 0.03 -26.88
N GLY A 75 -1.19 -0.53 -27.80
CA GLY A 75 -1.56 -1.69 -28.62
C GLY A 75 -1.27 -3.07 -28.01
N PHE A 76 -0.62 -3.14 -26.85
CA PHE A 76 -0.24 -4.40 -26.22
C PHE A 76 -1.32 -4.89 -25.25
N ARG A 77 -1.45 -6.23 -25.14
CA ARG A 77 -2.39 -6.88 -24.21
C ARG A 77 -2.05 -6.67 -22.73
N ASP A 78 -0.81 -6.28 -22.41
CA ASP A 78 -0.38 -6.09 -21.03
C ASP A 78 -0.89 -4.76 -20.45
N GLU A 79 -2.06 -4.85 -19.80
CA GLU A 79 -2.70 -3.72 -19.14
C GLU A 79 -1.91 -3.20 -17.93
N GLN A 80 -1.11 -4.05 -17.27
CA GLN A 80 -0.37 -3.66 -16.08
C GLN A 80 0.85 -2.82 -16.46
N ASP A 81 1.58 -3.22 -17.49
CA ASP A 81 2.69 -2.43 -18.03
C ASP A 81 2.20 -1.06 -18.53
N ARG A 82 1.06 -1.03 -19.23
CA ARG A 82 0.45 0.23 -19.66
C ARG A 82 0.10 1.12 -18.47
N LEU A 83 -0.54 0.57 -17.44
CA LEU A 83 -0.89 1.32 -16.24
C LEU A 83 0.35 1.86 -15.52
N ASN A 84 1.43 1.08 -15.41
CA ASN A 84 2.68 1.51 -14.79
C ASN A 84 3.25 2.77 -15.46
N LEU A 85 3.21 2.86 -16.80
CA LEU A 85 3.66 4.04 -17.53
C LEU A 85 2.80 5.27 -17.28
N TRP A 86 1.48 5.12 -17.25
CA TRP A 86 0.59 6.21 -16.89
C TRP A 86 0.85 6.72 -15.47
N ILE A 87 1.06 5.81 -14.52
CA ILE A 87 1.37 6.17 -13.13
C ILE A 87 2.72 6.88 -13.06
N ALA A 88 3.74 6.42 -13.78
CA ALA A 88 5.04 7.06 -13.80
C ALA A 88 4.99 8.46 -14.42
N TYR A 89 4.23 8.64 -15.50
CA TYR A 89 4.02 9.96 -16.09
C TYR A 89 3.24 10.90 -15.14
N LEU A 90 2.23 10.38 -14.43
CA LEU A 90 1.54 11.15 -13.39
C LEU A 90 2.48 11.55 -12.25
N ASN A 91 3.38 10.67 -11.80
CA ASN A 91 4.39 10.99 -10.78
C ASN A 91 5.33 12.09 -11.28
N LEU A 92 5.79 11.99 -12.52
CA LEU A 92 6.64 13.00 -13.17
C LEU A 92 5.96 14.37 -13.15
N GLU A 93 4.74 14.48 -13.67
CA GLU A 93 4.02 15.76 -13.69
C GLU A 93 3.66 16.28 -12.30
N ALA A 94 3.31 15.39 -11.36
CA ALA A 94 3.03 15.79 -9.97
C ALA A 94 4.27 16.34 -9.28
N HIS A 95 5.44 15.73 -9.48
CA HIS A 95 6.72 16.21 -8.96
C HIS A 95 7.04 17.61 -9.49
N ILE A 96 7.00 17.79 -10.82
CA ILE A 96 7.23 19.08 -11.47
C ILE A 96 6.22 20.13 -10.98
N CYS A 97 4.96 19.73 -10.79
CA CYS A 97 3.92 20.62 -10.29
C CYS A 97 4.22 21.12 -8.88
N VAL A 98 4.65 20.23 -7.97
CA VAL A 98 4.96 20.60 -6.59
C VAL A 98 6.22 21.46 -6.52
N GLU A 99 7.31 21.05 -7.19
CA GLU A 99 8.55 21.83 -7.25
C GLU A 99 8.36 23.21 -7.89
N GLY A 100 7.53 23.28 -8.92
CA GLY A 100 7.20 24.53 -9.63
C GLY A 100 6.24 25.46 -8.87
N GLY A 101 5.96 25.20 -7.59
CA GLY A 101 5.09 26.04 -6.76
C GLY A 101 3.60 25.90 -7.04
N ARG A 102 3.16 24.75 -7.60
CA ARG A 102 1.76 24.39 -7.86
C ARG A 102 0.99 25.41 -8.69
N LYS A 103 1.64 25.99 -9.70
CA LYS A 103 1.00 26.92 -10.64
C LYS A 103 -0.23 26.27 -11.28
N LYS A 104 -1.28 27.07 -11.51
CA LYS A 104 -2.57 26.62 -12.05
C LYS A 104 -2.43 25.78 -13.31
N GLU A 105 -1.51 26.14 -14.20
CA GLU A 105 -1.23 25.40 -15.43
C GLU A 105 -0.65 24.01 -15.18
N ALA A 106 0.23 23.87 -14.18
CA ALA A 106 0.82 22.59 -13.82
C ALA A 106 -0.22 21.65 -13.20
N LEU A 107 -1.06 22.17 -12.31
CA LEU A 107 -2.20 21.43 -11.75
C LEU A 107 -3.16 20.98 -12.85
N LYS A 108 -3.46 21.86 -13.81
CA LYS A 108 -4.30 21.54 -14.97
C LYS A 108 -3.67 20.43 -15.83
N ARG A 109 -2.35 20.48 -16.09
CA ARG A 109 -1.66 19.41 -16.83
C ARG A 109 -1.79 18.05 -16.13
N VAL A 110 -1.58 18.01 -14.82
CA VAL A 110 -1.73 16.77 -14.04
C VAL A 110 -3.17 16.25 -14.12
N GLU A 111 -4.17 17.11 -13.97
CA GLU A 111 -5.59 16.74 -14.04
C GLU A 111 -6.00 16.27 -15.45
N ASP A 112 -5.52 16.93 -16.51
CA ASP A 112 -5.77 16.53 -17.90
C ASP A 112 -5.10 15.18 -18.21
N LEU A 113 -3.88 14.96 -17.71
CA LEU A 113 -3.18 13.67 -17.81
C LEU A 113 -3.91 12.57 -17.03
N PHE A 114 -4.42 12.88 -15.85
CA PHE A 114 -5.21 11.96 -15.03
C PHE A 114 -6.49 11.52 -15.75
N LYS A 115 -7.22 12.45 -16.37
CA LYS A 115 -8.42 12.14 -17.17
C LYS A 115 -8.10 11.22 -18.34
N ARG A 116 -7.00 11.50 -19.08
CA ARG A 116 -6.51 10.61 -20.15
C ARG A 116 -6.16 9.24 -19.59
N ALA A 117 -5.40 9.15 -18.50
CA ALA A 117 -5.04 7.87 -17.90
C ALA A 117 -6.29 7.05 -17.51
N ALA A 118 -7.31 7.70 -16.96
CA ALA A 118 -8.56 7.06 -16.55
C ALA A 118 -9.45 6.61 -17.73
N SER A 119 -9.29 7.18 -18.93
CA SER A 119 -10.02 6.72 -20.13
C SER A 119 -9.37 5.49 -20.79
N TYR A 120 -8.06 5.30 -20.62
CA TYR A 120 -7.32 4.16 -21.20
C TYR A 120 -7.14 2.97 -20.26
N ASN A 121 -7.49 3.10 -18.97
CA ASN A 121 -7.26 2.08 -17.95
C ASN A 121 -8.46 1.95 -17.00
N ASP A 122 -8.44 0.94 -16.12
CA ASP A 122 -9.45 0.81 -15.06
C ASP A 122 -9.48 2.08 -14.20
N ALA A 123 -10.59 2.80 -14.24
CA ALA A 123 -10.73 4.09 -13.58
C ALA A 123 -10.42 4.01 -12.08
N LYS A 124 -10.84 2.94 -11.39
CA LYS A 124 -10.58 2.80 -9.95
C LYS A 124 -9.07 2.65 -9.67
N LYS A 125 -8.34 1.87 -10.46
CA LYS A 125 -6.88 1.74 -10.33
C LYS A 125 -6.19 3.09 -10.53
N VAL A 126 -6.58 3.86 -11.55
CA VAL A 126 -5.99 5.19 -11.82
C VAL A 126 -6.31 6.20 -10.72
N HIS A 127 -7.55 6.25 -10.25
CA HIS A 127 -7.95 7.10 -9.13
C HIS A 127 -7.17 6.78 -7.83
N MET A 128 -7.01 5.50 -7.51
CA MET A 128 -6.21 5.06 -6.36
C MET A 128 -4.73 5.43 -6.54
N ALA A 129 -4.18 5.21 -7.73
CA ALA A 129 -2.81 5.58 -8.02
C ALA A 129 -2.59 7.10 -7.92
N MET A 130 -3.57 7.92 -8.32
CA MET A 130 -3.51 9.38 -8.19
C MET A 130 -3.40 9.82 -6.73
N CYS A 131 -4.07 9.11 -5.81
CA CYS A 131 -3.94 9.37 -4.38
C CYS A 131 -2.50 9.10 -3.91
N ASP A 132 -1.94 7.95 -4.30
CA ASP A 132 -0.55 7.59 -3.97
C ASP A 132 0.48 8.54 -4.63
N VAL A 133 0.22 9.01 -5.85
CA VAL A 133 1.05 9.99 -6.58
C VAL A 133 1.17 11.29 -5.78
N TRP A 134 0.05 11.87 -5.35
CA TRP A 134 0.08 13.09 -4.55
C TRP A 134 0.71 12.91 -3.18
N SER A 135 0.47 11.77 -2.51
CA SER A 135 1.11 11.45 -1.24
C SER A 135 2.64 11.35 -1.38
N ARG A 136 3.16 10.74 -2.46
CA ARG A 136 4.61 10.66 -2.71
C ARG A 136 5.22 12.01 -3.07
N ALA A 137 4.46 12.86 -3.76
CA ALA A 137 4.88 14.22 -4.08
C ALA A 137 4.85 15.17 -2.86
N GLY A 138 4.46 14.69 -1.67
CA GLY A 138 4.39 15.50 -0.44
C GLY A 138 3.27 16.52 -0.43
N ALA A 139 2.28 16.42 -1.33
CA ALA A 139 1.14 17.32 -1.43
C ALA A 139 -0.08 16.73 -0.70
N ASP A 140 -0.06 16.72 0.63
CA ASP A 140 -1.08 16.08 1.47
C ASP A 140 -2.49 16.68 1.33
N ASP A 141 -2.59 17.96 0.97
CA ASP A 141 -3.85 18.62 0.65
C ASP A 141 -4.47 18.07 -0.64
N LEU A 142 -3.67 17.98 -1.71
CA LEU A 142 -4.11 17.42 -3.00
C LEU A 142 -4.39 15.92 -2.91
N ALA A 143 -3.59 15.19 -2.12
CA ALA A 143 -3.83 13.78 -1.83
C ALA A 143 -5.16 13.59 -1.10
N LEU A 144 -5.45 14.42 -0.10
CA LEU A 144 -6.72 14.39 0.64
C LEU A 144 -7.91 14.61 -0.29
N GLU A 145 -7.85 15.60 -1.18
CA GLU A 145 -8.88 15.84 -2.19
C GLU A 145 -9.04 14.67 -3.16
N ALA A 146 -7.94 14.08 -3.62
CA ALA A 146 -7.95 12.90 -4.48
C ALA A 146 -8.62 11.70 -3.77
N TYR A 147 -8.33 11.48 -2.48
CA TYR A 147 -8.99 10.45 -1.68
C TYR A 147 -10.49 10.72 -1.51
N LYS A 148 -10.90 11.97 -1.24
CA LYS A 148 -12.32 12.35 -1.15
C LYS A 148 -13.07 12.06 -2.46
N ARG A 149 -12.55 12.52 -3.59
CA ARG A 149 -13.10 12.26 -4.94
C ARG A 149 -13.17 10.76 -5.24
N THR A 150 -12.13 10.01 -4.88
CA THR A 150 -12.07 8.56 -5.11
C THR A 150 -13.06 7.80 -4.23
N ALA A 151 -13.23 8.21 -2.98
CA ALA A 151 -14.20 7.63 -2.04
C ALA A 151 -15.64 7.95 -2.42
N GLU A 152 -15.90 9.09 -3.06
CA GLU A 152 -17.21 9.42 -3.63
C GLU A 152 -17.56 8.52 -4.81
N LYS A 153 -16.64 8.39 -5.77
CA LYS A 153 -16.87 7.59 -6.99
C LYS A 153 -16.87 6.08 -6.73
N PHE A 154 -16.02 5.61 -5.82
CA PHE A 154 -15.79 4.18 -5.56
C PHE A 154 -16.06 3.78 -4.10
N GLY A 155 -17.03 4.44 -3.44
CA GLY A 155 -17.34 4.25 -2.02
C GLY A 155 -17.77 2.83 -1.61
N HIS A 156 -18.15 1.96 -2.55
CA HIS A 156 -18.46 0.56 -2.27
C HIS A 156 -17.21 -0.34 -2.12
N SER A 157 -16.02 0.19 -2.45
CA SER A 157 -14.75 -0.53 -2.42
C SER A 157 -14.06 -0.40 -1.06
N LYS A 158 -13.92 -1.51 -0.34
CA LYS A 158 -13.15 -1.55 0.93
C LYS A 158 -11.69 -1.12 0.76
N LYS A 159 -11.08 -1.40 -0.41
CA LYS A 159 -9.68 -1.05 -0.68
C LYS A 159 -9.47 0.47 -0.68
N VAL A 160 -10.45 1.23 -1.18
CA VAL A 160 -10.41 2.70 -1.22
C VAL A 160 -10.39 3.25 0.20
N TRP A 161 -11.33 2.80 1.04
CA TRP A 161 -11.42 3.25 2.42
C TRP A 161 -10.22 2.84 3.27
N MET A 162 -9.69 1.62 3.10
CA MET A 162 -8.51 1.17 3.83
C MET A 162 -7.28 2.03 3.55
N LYS A 163 -7.07 2.39 2.27
CA LYS A 163 -5.97 3.28 1.86
C LYS A 163 -6.21 4.72 2.31
N TYR A 164 -7.44 5.19 2.23
CA TYR A 164 -7.78 6.54 2.72
C TYR A 164 -7.58 6.66 4.23
N LEU A 165 -8.00 5.67 5.02
CA LEU A 165 -7.70 5.62 6.45
C LEU A 165 -6.19 5.61 6.67
N GLU A 166 -5.45 4.73 6.02
CA GLU A 166 -3.98 4.66 6.16
C GLU A 166 -3.32 6.02 5.91
N PHE A 167 -3.73 6.73 4.86
CA PHE A 167 -3.25 8.08 4.57
C PHE A 167 -3.57 9.09 5.69
N LEU A 168 -4.81 9.10 6.21
CA LEU A 168 -5.19 10.02 7.28
C LEU A 168 -4.42 9.74 8.58
N TYR A 169 -4.20 8.47 8.91
CA TYR A 169 -3.39 8.10 10.07
C TYR A 169 -1.91 8.44 9.88
N SER A 170 -1.33 8.18 8.70
CA SER A 170 0.07 8.49 8.43
C SER A 170 0.37 9.99 8.40
N THR A 171 -0.63 10.82 8.05
CA THR A 171 -0.51 12.29 8.03
C THR A 171 -0.97 12.95 9.35
N GLY A 172 -1.28 12.17 10.39
CA GLY A 172 -1.69 12.68 11.70
C GLY A 172 -3.12 13.26 11.76
N LYS A 173 -3.91 13.14 10.69
CA LYS A 173 -5.31 13.60 10.60
C LYS A 173 -6.27 12.62 11.28
N LEU A 174 -5.98 12.27 12.54
CA LEU A 174 -6.68 11.23 13.30
C LEU A 174 -8.15 11.57 13.52
N SER A 175 -8.47 12.85 13.79
CA SER A 175 -9.86 13.27 13.99
C SER A 175 -10.72 13.03 12.75
N GLU A 176 -10.23 13.41 11.55
CA GLU A 176 -10.93 13.17 10.29
C GLU A 176 -11.07 11.67 9.99
N ALA A 177 -10.03 10.88 10.28
CA ALA A 177 -10.08 9.43 10.12
C ALA A 177 -11.18 8.79 10.97
N ARG A 178 -11.25 9.19 12.25
CA ARG A 178 -12.13 8.62 13.27
C ARG A 178 -13.58 9.07 13.12
N GLN A 179 -13.80 10.37 12.92
CA GLN A 179 -15.14 10.97 12.98
C GLN A 179 -15.84 10.95 11.62
N ASN A 180 -15.09 11.05 10.51
CA ASN A 180 -15.66 11.19 9.18
C ASN A 180 -15.39 9.98 8.29
N CYS A 181 -14.13 9.58 8.14
CA CYS A 181 -13.74 8.56 7.16
C CYS A 181 -14.27 7.17 7.53
N LEU A 182 -14.01 6.69 8.75
CA LEU A 182 -14.42 5.36 9.18
C LEU A 182 -15.96 5.18 9.21
N PRO A 183 -16.76 6.08 9.79
CA PRO A 183 -18.22 5.96 9.75
C PRO A 183 -18.78 5.97 8.32
N ARG A 184 -18.25 6.83 7.44
CA ARG A 184 -18.65 6.89 6.03
C ARG A 184 -18.28 5.61 5.28
N ALA A 185 -17.12 5.02 5.57
CA ALA A 185 -16.69 3.74 5.01
C ALA A 185 -17.67 2.61 5.38
N LEU A 186 -18.07 2.53 6.65
CA LEU A 186 -19.03 1.52 7.11
C LEU A 186 -20.43 1.75 6.53
N ARG A 187 -20.85 3.01 6.34
CA ARG A 187 -22.15 3.32 5.72
C ARG A 187 -22.22 2.94 4.24
N LEU A 188 -21.15 3.19 3.48
CA LEU A 188 -21.14 3.02 2.01
C LEU A 188 -20.71 1.63 1.54
N THR A 189 -20.11 0.83 2.43
CA THR A 189 -19.68 -0.54 2.10
C THR A 189 -20.63 -1.58 2.66
N ASP A 190 -20.69 -2.73 1.98
CA ASP A 190 -21.45 -3.90 2.42
C ASP A 190 -20.98 -4.41 3.80
N ARG A 191 -21.93 -4.87 4.62
CA ARG A 191 -21.69 -5.41 5.98
C ARG A 191 -20.63 -6.52 6.03
N ARG A 192 -20.51 -7.34 4.99
CA ARG A 192 -19.48 -8.39 4.85
C ARG A 192 -18.06 -7.83 4.83
N LYS A 193 -17.89 -6.54 4.49
CA LYS A 193 -16.59 -5.86 4.40
C LYS A 193 -16.24 -5.10 5.68
N HIS A 194 -17.21 -4.85 6.57
CA HIS A 194 -17.04 -4.02 7.77
C HIS A 194 -15.97 -4.55 8.71
N SER A 195 -15.94 -5.87 8.97
CA SER A 195 -14.94 -6.46 9.87
C SER A 195 -13.51 -6.24 9.37
N LEU A 196 -13.28 -6.30 8.06
CA LEU A 196 -11.96 -6.04 7.47
C LEU A 196 -11.56 -4.57 7.58
N ILE A 197 -12.50 -3.64 7.34
CA ILE A 197 -12.24 -2.19 7.45
C ILE A 197 -11.95 -1.81 8.91
N ALA A 198 -12.77 -2.29 9.85
CA ALA A 198 -12.60 -2.06 11.27
C ALA A 198 -11.30 -2.69 11.81
N THR A 199 -10.96 -3.90 11.36
CA THR A 199 -9.66 -4.52 11.68
C THR A 199 -8.52 -3.64 11.20
N ARG A 200 -8.57 -3.13 9.95
CA ARG A 200 -7.55 -2.22 9.44
C ARG A 200 -7.48 -0.91 10.24
N ALA A 201 -8.62 -0.34 10.62
CA ALA A 201 -8.67 0.86 11.45
C ALA A 201 -8.07 0.61 12.85
N ALA A 202 -8.36 -0.53 13.47
CA ALA A 202 -7.78 -0.90 14.76
C ALA A 202 -6.26 -0.99 14.67
N LYS A 203 -5.70 -1.69 13.66
CA LYS A 203 -4.24 -1.72 13.42
C LYS A 203 -3.63 -0.33 13.28
N LEU A 204 -4.34 0.59 12.62
CA LEU A 204 -3.85 1.96 12.44
C LEU A 204 -3.88 2.76 13.75
N GLU A 205 -4.86 2.53 14.63
CA GLU A 205 -4.89 3.11 15.97
C GLU A 205 -3.73 2.61 16.84
N TYR A 206 -3.39 1.31 16.77
CA TYR A 206 -2.18 0.79 17.44
C TYR A 206 -0.89 1.43 16.93
N LYS A 207 -0.80 1.71 15.63
CA LYS A 207 0.42 2.22 15.00
C LYS A 207 0.63 3.73 15.15
N TYR A 208 -0.44 4.52 15.03
CA TYR A 208 -0.37 5.99 14.94
C TYR A 208 -1.25 6.72 15.95
N GLY A 209 -2.17 6.00 16.60
CA GLY A 209 -3.19 6.56 17.46
C GLY A 209 -2.99 6.16 18.92
N THR A 210 -4.09 5.75 19.57
CA THR A 210 -4.05 5.28 20.96
C THR A 210 -4.36 3.79 21.04
N VAL A 211 -3.57 3.09 21.85
CA VAL A 211 -3.67 1.63 22.05
C VAL A 211 -5.05 1.25 22.60
N GLU A 212 -5.61 2.03 23.52
CA GLU A 212 -6.93 1.75 24.12
C GLU A 212 -8.05 1.83 23.09
N ARG A 213 -7.93 2.72 22.11
CA ARG A 213 -8.92 2.85 21.05
C ARG A 213 -8.83 1.70 20.06
N GLY A 214 -7.62 1.31 19.69
CA GLY A 214 -7.38 0.09 18.91
C GLY A 214 -7.96 -1.14 19.61
N LYS A 215 -7.70 -1.28 20.92
CA LYS A 215 -8.29 -2.30 21.80
C LYS A 215 -9.82 -2.27 21.74
N THR A 216 -10.42 -1.10 21.97
CA THR A 216 -11.88 -0.91 21.94
C THR A 216 -12.51 -1.37 20.61
N ILE A 217 -11.87 -1.10 19.47
CA ILE A 217 -12.37 -1.55 18.16
C ILE A 217 -12.29 -3.08 18.03
N PHE A 218 -11.19 -3.70 18.43
CA PHE A 218 -11.07 -5.17 18.41
C PHE A 218 -12.06 -5.83 19.38
N GLU A 219 -12.23 -5.27 20.57
CA GLU A 219 -13.19 -5.75 21.56
C GLU A 219 -14.62 -5.69 21.01
N SER A 220 -15.00 -4.59 20.37
CA SER A 220 -16.30 -4.45 19.69
C SER A 220 -16.49 -5.49 18.57
N LEU A 221 -15.45 -5.73 17.76
CA LEU A 221 -15.49 -6.76 16.72
C LEU A 221 -15.68 -8.16 17.30
N LEU A 222 -14.95 -8.49 18.36
CA LEU A 222 -14.98 -9.80 19.00
C LEU A 222 -16.25 -10.02 19.82
N ALA A 223 -16.89 -8.97 20.34
CA ALA A 223 -18.22 -9.06 20.93
C ALA A 223 -19.26 -9.53 19.89
N SER A 224 -19.15 -9.05 18.65
CA SER A 224 -20.05 -9.46 17.56
C SER A 224 -19.67 -10.80 16.91
N GLN A 225 -18.37 -11.14 16.89
CA GLN A 225 -17.83 -12.31 16.18
C GLN A 225 -16.78 -13.07 17.02
N PRO A 226 -17.16 -13.63 18.18
CA PRO A 226 -16.20 -14.14 19.17
C PRO A 226 -15.36 -15.32 18.69
N LYS A 227 -15.84 -16.09 17.70
CA LYS A 227 -15.17 -17.32 17.20
C LYS A 227 -14.27 -17.08 15.97
N ARG A 228 -14.08 -15.82 15.54
CA ARG A 228 -13.25 -15.44 14.37
C ARG A 228 -11.77 -15.36 14.74
N LEU A 229 -11.04 -16.45 14.48
CA LEU A 229 -9.62 -16.56 14.81
C LEU A 229 -8.71 -15.59 14.05
N ASP A 230 -9.10 -15.19 12.84
CA ASP A 230 -8.36 -14.22 12.05
C ASP A 230 -8.32 -12.84 12.72
N ILE A 231 -9.43 -12.41 13.33
CA ILE A 231 -9.50 -11.14 14.08
C ILE A 231 -8.69 -11.25 15.37
N TRP A 232 -8.84 -12.36 16.10
CA TRP A 232 -8.05 -12.65 17.30
C TRP A 232 -6.54 -12.66 17.03
N SER A 233 -6.12 -13.29 15.93
CA SER A 233 -4.70 -13.34 15.55
C SER A 233 -4.13 -11.94 15.39
N VAL A 234 -4.81 -11.08 14.62
CA VAL A 234 -4.35 -9.72 14.39
C VAL A 234 -4.37 -8.91 15.68
N TYR A 235 -5.43 -9.04 16.49
CA TYR A 235 -5.53 -8.33 17.75
C TYR A 235 -4.39 -8.68 18.71
N LEU A 236 -4.12 -9.97 18.92
CA LEU A 236 -3.03 -10.43 19.78
C LEU A 236 -1.68 -9.92 19.27
N ASP A 237 -1.41 -9.98 17.97
CA ASP A 237 -0.17 -9.46 17.40
C ASP A 237 0.05 -7.97 17.66
N GLU A 238 -0.97 -7.15 17.37
CA GLU A 238 -0.86 -5.70 17.59
C GLU A 238 -0.77 -5.37 19.09
N HIS A 239 -1.50 -6.11 19.95
CA HIS A 239 -1.50 -5.87 21.40
C HIS A 239 -0.19 -6.30 22.07
N ILE A 240 0.38 -7.45 21.68
CA ILE A 240 1.73 -7.89 22.12
C ILE A 240 2.77 -6.87 21.67
N ASN A 241 2.72 -6.44 20.41
CA ASN A 241 3.71 -5.50 19.88
C ASN A 241 3.67 -4.13 20.58
N ALA A 242 2.50 -3.67 21.01
CA ALA A 242 2.33 -2.40 21.70
C ALA A 242 2.62 -2.46 23.21
N ASN A 243 2.47 -3.64 23.84
CA ASN A 243 2.61 -3.82 25.30
C ASN A 243 3.69 -4.84 25.62
N LYS A 244 4.89 -4.68 25.04
CA LYS A 244 6.02 -5.58 25.32
C LYS A 244 6.54 -5.48 26.75
N GLU A 245 6.32 -4.34 27.39
CA GLU A 245 6.76 -4.05 28.76
C GLU A 245 5.67 -4.35 29.80
N ASP A 246 4.39 -4.43 29.37
CA ASP A 246 3.24 -4.73 30.23
C ASP A 246 2.67 -6.11 29.87
N SER A 247 3.29 -7.14 30.45
CA SER A 247 2.90 -8.54 30.24
C SER A 247 1.50 -8.84 30.78
N ASP A 248 1.02 -8.11 31.78
CA ASP A 248 -0.29 -8.36 32.40
C ASP A 248 -1.44 -7.90 31.50
N ALA A 249 -1.28 -6.76 30.81
CA ALA A 249 -2.23 -6.31 29.80
C ALA A 249 -2.43 -7.37 28.70
N VAL A 250 -1.34 -7.99 28.25
CA VAL A 250 -1.37 -9.05 27.22
C VAL A 250 -2.00 -10.34 27.76
N ARG A 251 -1.61 -10.77 28.97
CA ARG A 251 -2.17 -11.96 29.64
C ARG A 251 -3.69 -11.88 29.77
N SER A 252 -4.22 -10.71 30.13
CA SER A 252 -5.68 -10.49 30.23
C SER A 252 -6.44 -10.79 28.93
N VAL A 253 -5.83 -10.52 27.77
CA VAL A 253 -6.42 -10.79 26.46
C VAL A 253 -6.36 -12.27 26.13
N PHE A 254 -5.28 -12.96 26.48
CA PHE A 254 -5.15 -14.41 26.31
C PHE A 254 -6.12 -15.18 27.21
N ASP A 255 -6.22 -14.82 28.50
CA ASP A 255 -7.19 -15.41 29.42
C ASP A 255 -8.60 -15.34 28.84
N ARG A 256 -8.99 -14.18 28.32
CA ARG A 256 -10.30 -14.04 27.67
C ARG A 256 -10.44 -14.92 26.44
N ALA A 257 -9.40 -15.04 25.62
CA ALA A 257 -9.42 -15.88 24.43
C ALA A 257 -9.63 -17.38 24.76
N VAL A 258 -9.05 -17.87 25.86
CA VAL A 258 -9.17 -19.28 26.26
C VAL A 258 -10.50 -19.62 26.95
N THR A 259 -11.22 -18.62 27.49
CA THR A 259 -12.60 -18.85 28.00
C THR A 259 -13.62 -19.13 26.89
N LEU A 260 -13.24 -18.94 25.62
CA LEU A 260 -14.14 -19.20 24.50
C LEU A 260 -14.37 -20.70 24.29
N LYS A 261 -15.64 -21.09 24.17
CA LYS A 261 -16.05 -22.46 23.82
C LYS A 261 -15.72 -22.76 22.34
N LEU A 262 -14.47 -23.15 22.08
CA LEU A 262 -13.93 -23.46 20.75
C LEU A 262 -13.52 -24.93 20.61
N LYS A 263 -13.39 -25.39 19.37
CA LYS A 263 -12.87 -26.75 19.08
C LYS A 263 -11.40 -26.86 19.52
N PRO A 264 -10.91 -28.05 19.94
CA PRO A 264 -9.54 -28.24 20.43
C PRO A 264 -8.46 -27.72 19.48
N ALA A 265 -8.61 -27.93 18.16
CA ALA A 265 -7.66 -27.41 17.16
C ALA A 265 -7.52 -25.87 17.18
N LYS A 266 -8.60 -25.15 17.49
CA LYS A 266 -8.60 -23.69 17.60
C LYS A 266 -8.07 -23.23 18.96
N MET A 267 -8.33 -23.98 20.03
CA MET A 267 -7.76 -23.70 21.35
C MET A 267 -6.24 -23.89 21.35
N LYS A 268 -5.75 -24.93 20.69
CA LYS A 268 -4.31 -25.17 20.48
C LYS A 268 -3.61 -23.98 19.82
N PHE A 269 -4.29 -23.26 18.92
CA PHE A 269 -3.74 -22.04 18.31
C PHE A 269 -3.49 -20.94 19.35
N PHE A 270 -4.44 -20.70 20.28
CA PHE A 270 -4.28 -19.72 21.34
C PHE A 270 -3.20 -20.12 22.34
N PHE A 271 -3.24 -21.35 22.85
CA PHE A 271 -2.24 -21.83 23.80
C PHE A 271 -0.83 -21.84 23.23
N LYS A 272 -0.64 -22.29 21.98
CA LYS A 272 0.67 -22.23 21.32
C LYS A 272 1.20 -20.80 21.25
N ARG A 273 0.33 -19.84 20.94
CA ARG A 273 0.72 -18.43 20.83
C ARG A 273 1.02 -17.83 22.20
N TRP A 274 0.26 -18.21 23.23
CA TRP A 274 0.48 -17.75 24.60
C TRP A 274 1.80 -18.29 25.16
N VAL A 275 2.09 -19.58 24.98
CA VAL A 275 3.39 -20.16 25.36
C VAL A 275 4.53 -19.42 24.66
N ASN A 276 4.43 -19.16 23.36
CA ASN A 276 5.46 -18.39 22.64
C ASN A 276 5.64 -16.97 23.19
N PHE A 277 4.55 -16.33 23.62
CA PHE A 277 4.60 -15.01 24.25
C PHE A 277 5.34 -15.07 25.60
N GLU A 278 4.95 -15.97 26.51
CA GLU A 278 5.61 -16.10 27.81
C GLU A 278 7.09 -16.52 27.67
N GLN A 279 7.44 -17.33 26.66
CA GLN A 279 8.85 -17.65 26.37
C GLN A 279 9.68 -16.43 25.94
N SER A 280 9.05 -15.44 25.31
CA SER A 280 9.75 -14.29 24.74
C SER A 280 9.77 -13.08 25.67
N TYR A 281 8.72 -12.88 26.47
CA TYR A 281 8.48 -11.67 27.25
C TYR A 281 7.99 -11.94 28.69
N GLY A 282 7.81 -13.20 29.07
CA GLY A 282 7.21 -13.58 30.36
C GLY A 282 8.16 -14.38 31.25
N ASP A 283 7.55 -15.01 32.26
CA ASP A 283 8.25 -15.69 33.36
C ASP A 283 8.01 -17.21 33.33
N ALA A 284 8.93 -17.97 33.92
CA ALA A 284 8.83 -19.44 33.98
C ALA A 284 7.56 -19.93 34.69
N GLU A 285 7.13 -19.23 35.76
CA GLU A 285 5.93 -19.58 36.52
C GLU A 285 4.65 -19.45 35.68
N HIS A 286 4.51 -18.35 34.95
CA HIS A 286 3.36 -18.12 34.07
C HIS A 286 3.35 -19.08 32.89
N LEU A 287 4.52 -19.42 32.37
CA LEU A 287 4.65 -20.40 31.31
C LEU A 287 4.16 -21.79 31.73
N ASP A 288 4.44 -22.21 32.97
CA ASP A 288 3.93 -23.48 33.48
C ASP A 288 2.44 -23.46 33.80
N LEU A 289 1.92 -22.33 34.31
CA LEU A 289 0.46 -22.10 34.46
C LEU A 289 -0.26 -22.25 33.11
N VAL A 290 0.28 -21.66 32.03
CA VAL A 290 -0.32 -21.74 30.69
C VAL A 290 -0.31 -23.18 30.15
N LYS A 291 0.74 -23.96 30.44
CA LYS A 291 0.80 -25.39 30.07
C LYS A 291 -0.17 -26.24 30.88
N GLU A 292 -0.43 -25.90 32.14
CA GLU A 292 -1.44 -26.56 32.97
C GLU A 292 -2.84 -26.27 32.43
N LYS A 293 -3.19 -24.99 32.20
CA LYS A 293 -4.44 -24.58 31.55
C LYS A 293 -4.66 -25.21 30.18
N ALA A 294 -3.60 -25.55 29.45
CA ALA A 294 -3.70 -26.21 28.15
C ALA A 294 -3.95 -27.72 28.22
N ARG A 295 -3.72 -28.34 29.39
CA ARG A 295 -3.96 -29.76 29.66
C ARG A 295 -5.37 -30.04 30.18
N GLU A 296 -6.00 -29.04 30.82
CA GLU A 296 -7.42 -29.02 31.18
C GLU A 296 -8.34 -28.91 29.95
#